data_AF-A0A838WGB7-F1
#
_entry.id   AF-A0A838WGB7-F1
#
_cell.length_a   1.000
_cell.length_b   1.000
_cell.length_c   1.000
_cell.angle_alpha   90.00
_cell.angle_beta   90.00
_cell.angle_gamma   90.00
#
_symmetry.space_group_name_H-M   'P 1'
#
loop_
_entity.id
_entity.type
_entity.pdbx_description
1 polymer ?
#
loop_
_entity_poly.entity_id
_entity_poly.type
_entity_poly.pdbx_seq_one_letter_code
_entity_poly.pdbx_strand_id
1 'polypeptide(L)'
;MMIGLGACGYRPPTFSVPGPSELTTRVRALLSSDDESAAEYRRARVELEEMGPEIDTVLVALAYDPTARAVVRANALMLLADRRSHAALSTLRWTLLTSREEIMRAAAVMGLHRLAPDSPEADNAVRGALSDPSRLVRLNALQGMDVQDATMIRELVRRERDPQVHFVARQLLALFEARGAPLANDPGGLYRTTLFQGESGLVYRPNAGPPQARIVSGRLDLDSGNGRLLPLADDVEMVRDVLPAFFSLDRSAVVLESARSILIRDLETRETIFVGPGVAPRPIPFTNAIVFLRQSPEGPRTTADGTELRYDVLRVEFTGENLRRIGELRVLARPDRFGYASPVRWMTVGETGDGWVLRVDGEPIFQRSHMFEIQEPAEDAEAS
;
A
#
# COMPACT_ATOMS: atom_id res chain seq x y z
N MET A 1 -49.54 -63.67 -24.36
CA MET A 1 -48.16 -63.20 -24.60
C MET A 1 -48.13 -61.72 -24.21
N MET A 2 -47.72 -61.43 -22.97
CA MET A 2 -47.78 -60.09 -22.37
C MET A 2 -46.36 -59.67 -21.98
N ILE A 3 -45.99 -58.46 -22.36
CA ILE A 3 -44.67 -57.85 -22.15
C ILE A 3 -44.64 -57.27 -20.73
N GLY A 4 -43.68 -57.73 -19.90
CA GLY A 4 -43.39 -57.17 -18.58
C GLY A 4 -42.19 -56.22 -18.65
N LEU A 5 -42.44 -54.93 -18.47
CA LEU A 5 -41.42 -53.89 -18.32
C LEU A 5 -40.71 -54.04 -16.96
N GLY A 6 -39.40 -54.30 -16.99
CA GLY A 6 -38.54 -54.25 -15.82
C GLY A 6 -38.24 -52.80 -15.42
N ALA A 7 -38.64 -52.42 -14.21
CA ALA A 7 -38.27 -51.16 -13.59
C ALA A 7 -36.82 -51.23 -13.11
N CYS A 8 -35.90 -50.57 -13.84
CA CYS A 8 -34.58 -50.23 -13.33
C CYS A 8 -34.73 -49.11 -12.29
N GLY A 9 -34.56 -49.45 -11.01
CA GLY A 9 -34.50 -48.48 -9.92
C GLY A 9 -33.26 -47.61 -10.05
N TYR A 10 -33.41 -46.43 -10.63
CA TYR A 10 -32.41 -45.36 -10.56
C TYR A 10 -32.41 -44.83 -9.12
N ARG A 11 -31.41 -45.25 -8.34
CA ARG A 11 -31.13 -44.69 -7.01
C ARG A 11 -30.31 -43.40 -7.25
N PRO A 12 -30.86 -42.20 -7.06
CA PRO A 12 -30.05 -40.99 -7.19
C PRO A 12 -28.93 -41.04 -6.15
N PRO A 13 -27.70 -40.58 -6.48
CA PRO A 13 -26.65 -40.46 -5.49
C PRO A 13 -27.14 -39.50 -4.39
N THR A 14 -27.33 -40.01 -3.19
CA THR A 14 -27.53 -39.19 -2.01
C THR A 14 -26.20 -38.51 -1.73
N PHE A 15 -26.07 -37.25 -2.12
CA PHE A 15 -25.08 -36.36 -1.51
C PHE A 15 -25.49 -36.18 -0.04
N SER A 16 -24.99 -37.06 0.82
CA SER A 16 -25.14 -36.90 2.26
C SER A 16 -24.42 -35.62 2.65
N VAL A 17 -25.18 -34.61 3.07
CA VAL A 17 -24.63 -33.44 3.77
C VAL A 17 -23.92 -33.99 5.02
N PRO A 18 -22.61 -33.79 5.19
CA PRO A 18 -21.89 -34.35 6.34
C PRO A 18 -22.53 -33.88 7.64
N GLY A 19 -22.60 -34.77 8.62
CA GLY A 19 -23.07 -34.39 9.96
C GLY A 19 -22.16 -33.30 10.57
N PRO A 20 -22.65 -32.47 11.53
CA PRO A 20 -21.86 -31.37 12.11
C PRO A 20 -20.48 -31.80 12.66
N SER A 21 -20.37 -33.02 13.18
CA SER A 21 -19.12 -33.62 13.67
C SER A 21 -18.17 -34.04 12.54
N GLU A 22 -18.70 -34.54 11.42
CA GLU A 22 -17.92 -34.94 10.26
C GLU A 22 -17.35 -33.71 9.55
N LEU A 23 -18.16 -32.66 9.41
CA LEU A 23 -17.71 -31.37 8.86
C LEU A 23 -16.59 -30.78 9.72
N THR A 24 -16.77 -30.73 11.05
CA THR A 24 -15.74 -30.22 11.98
C THR A 24 -14.44 -31.01 11.87
N THR A 25 -14.53 -32.33 11.79
CA THR A 25 -13.35 -33.21 11.66
C THR A 25 -12.64 -32.98 10.33
N ARG A 26 -13.38 -32.87 9.22
CA ARG A 26 -12.84 -32.60 7.88
C ARG A 26 -12.16 -31.24 7.83
N VAL A 27 -12.82 -30.18 8.30
CA VAL A 27 -12.26 -28.82 8.32
C VAL A 27 -11.01 -28.76 9.18
N ARG A 28 -11.03 -29.37 10.37
CA ARG A 28 -9.85 -29.46 11.24
C ARG A 28 -8.68 -30.16 10.52
N ALA A 29 -8.93 -31.26 9.83
CA ALA A 29 -7.88 -31.98 9.10
C ALA A 29 -7.27 -31.12 7.99
N LEU A 30 -8.11 -30.45 7.19
CA LEU A 30 -7.66 -29.56 6.11
C LEU A 30 -6.79 -28.40 6.65
N LEU A 31 -7.21 -27.79 7.76
CA LEU A 31 -6.47 -26.69 8.42
C LEU A 31 -5.21 -27.14 9.16
N SER A 32 -5.05 -28.45 9.41
CA SER A 32 -3.89 -29.05 10.09
C SER A 32 -2.75 -29.40 9.14
N SER A 33 -2.91 -29.17 7.84
CA SER A 33 -1.87 -29.43 6.84
C SER A 33 -0.67 -28.49 7.05
N ASP A 34 0.28 -28.95 7.87
CA ASP A 34 1.57 -28.30 8.08
C ASP A 34 2.61 -28.75 7.01
N ASP A 35 2.23 -29.58 6.02
CA ASP A 35 3.16 -30.38 5.22
C ASP A 35 3.49 -29.85 3.80
N GLU A 36 4.73 -30.15 3.39
CA GLU A 36 5.68 -29.41 2.53
C GLU A 36 5.33 -29.18 1.06
N SER A 37 4.21 -29.69 0.55
CA SER A 37 3.83 -29.43 -0.85
C SER A 37 2.86 -28.26 -0.94
N ALA A 38 3.30 -27.17 -1.58
CA ALA A 38 2.42 -26.05 -1.92
C ALA A 38 1.16 -26.49 -2.69
N ALA A 39 1.16 -27.67 -3.31
CA ALA A 39 0.01 -28.24 -4.01
C ALA A 39 -1.10 -28.74 -3.09
N GLU A 40 -0.80 -29.49 -2.02
CA GLU A 40 -1.80 -30.03 -1.10
C GLU A 40 -2.45 -28.93 -0.26
N TYR A 41 -1.65 -27.99 0.25
CA TYR A 41 -2.16 -26.80 0.93
C TYR A 41 -3.10 -25.99 0.02
N ARG A 42 -2.74 -25.77 -1.26
CA ARG A 42 -3.61 -25.08 -2.22
C ARG A 42 -4.91 -25.85 -2.49
N ARG A 43 -4.87 -27.18 -2.62
CA ARG A 43 -6.09 -27.98 -2.80
C ARG A 43 -6.99 -27.92 -1.58
N ALA A 44 -6.44 -28.10 -0.38
CA ALA A 44 -7.19 -27.97 0.86
C ALA A 44 -7.82 -26.59 0.99
N ARG A 45 -7.11 -25.56 0.53
CA ARG A 45 -7.60 -24.18 0.54
C ARG A 45 -8.77 -23.95 -0.42
N VAL A 46 -8.66 -24.42 -1.66
CA VAL A 46 -9.75 -24.35 -2.65
C VAL A 46 -10.97 -25.09 -2.12
N GLU A 47 -10.78 -26.28 -1.55
CA GLU A 47 -11.87 -27.08 -0.99
C GLU A 47 -12.59 -26.32 0.14
N LEU A 48 -11.84 -25.68 1.05
CA LEU A 48 -12.39 -24.88 2.15
C LEU A 48 -13.13 -23.61 1.67
N GLU A 49 -12.74 -23.05 0.53
CA GLU A 49 -13.40 -21.89 -0.08
C GLU A 49 -14.71 -22.28 -0.78
N GLU A 50 -14.74 -23.45 -1.43
CA GLU A 50 -15.93 -24.01 -2.07
C GLU A 50 -16.99 -24.52 -1.07
N MET A 51 -16.61 -24.74 0.19
CA MET A 51 -17.55 -25.11 1.24
C MET A 51 -18.56 -23.99 1.56
N GLY A 52 -19.81 -24.41 1.79
CA GLY A 52 -20.94 -23.53 2.13
C GLY A 52 -20.76 -22.72 3.42
N PRO A 53 -21.68 -21.77 3.70
CA PRO A 53 -21.57 -20.85 4.83
C PRO A 53 -21.55 -21.53 6.21
N GLU A 54 -21.98 -22.78 6.31
CA GLU A 54 -21.98 -23.58 7.54
C GLU A 54 -20.56 -23.74 8.13
N ILE A 55 -19.52 -23.67 7.28
CA ILE A 55 -18.14 -23.74 7.70
C ILE A 55 -17.76 -22.60 8.64
N ASP A 56 -18.34 -21.41 8.50
CA ASP A 56 -17.96 -20.25 9.31
C ASP A 56 -18.20 -20.50 10.81
N THR A 57 -19.28 -21.22 11.15
CA THR A 57 -19.56 -21.63 12.53
C THR A 57 -18.50 -22.60 13.06
N VAL A 58 -18.04 -23.52 12.19
CA VAL A 58 -16.97 -24.46 12.51
C VAL A 58 -15.63 -23.73 12.70
N LEU A 59 -15.32 -22.75 11.86
CA LEU A 59 -14.09 -21.96 11.96
C LEU A 59 -14.04 -21.12 13.23
N VAL A 60 -15.16 -20.49 13.61
CA VAL A 60 -15.27 -19.77 14.88
C VAL A 60 -15.07 -20.73 16.06
N ALA A 61 -15.69 -21.91 16.03
CA ALA A 61 -15.51 -22.92 17.07
C ALA A 61 -14.06 -23.40 17.17
N LEU A 62 -13.40 -23.65 16.03
CA LEU A 62 -12.00 -24.04 15.99
C LEU A 62 -11.07 -22.93 16.48
N ALA A 63 -11.32 -21.67 16.11
CA ALA A 63 -10.51 -20.53 16.54
C ALA A 63 -10.51 -20.37 18.08
N TYR A 64 -11.61 -20.73 18.75
CA TYR A 64 -11.72 -20.70 20.21
C TYR A 64 -11.40 -22.01 20.92
N ASP A 65 -11.14 -23.10 20.19
CA ASP A 65 -10.90 -24.41 20.80
C ASP A 65 -9.49 -24.49 21.41
N PRO A 66 -9.35 -24.46 22.76
CA PRO A 66 -8.04 -24.49 23.39
C PRO A 66 -7.30 -25.82 23.15
N THR A 67 -8.01 -26.88 22.76
CA THR A 67 -7.45 -28.21 22.49
C THR A 67 -6.92 -28.35 21.05
N ALA A 68 -7.34 -27.47 20.14
CA ALA A 68 -6.82 -27.44 18.78
C ALA A 68 -5.38 -26.90 18.75
N ARG A 69 -4.56 -27.42 17.81
CA ARG A 69 -3.20 -26.91 17.57
C ARG A 69 -3.28 -25.42 17.20
N ALA A 70 -2.33 -24.61 17.66
CA ALA A 70 -2.30 -23.17 17.40
C ALA A 70 -2.35 -22.83 15.90
N VAL A 71 -1.67 -23.61 15.05
CA VAL A 71 -1.70 -23.41 13.59
C VAL A 71 -3.09 -23.60 13.01
N VAL A 72 -3.84 -24.62 13.46
CA VAL A 72 -5.24 -24.85 13.02
C VAL A 72 -6.10 -23.65 13.37
N ARG A 73 -5.96 -23.12 14.59
CA ARG A 73 -6.73 -21.96 15.03
C ARG A 73 -6.36 -20.71 14.26
N ALA A 74 -5.07 -20.47 14.03
CA ALA A 74 -4.58 -19.35 13.22
C ALA A 74 -5.10 -19.44 11.78
N ASN A 75 -5.03 -20.62 11.15
CA ASN A 75 -5.56 -20.86 9.82
C ASN A 75 -7.08 -20.66 9.76
N ALA A 76 -7.82 -21.06 10.81
CA ALA A 76 -9.26 -20.81 10.91
C ALA A 76 -9.58 -19.30 10.92
N LEU A 77 -8.82 -18.50 11.69
CA LEU A 77 -8.95 -17.04 11.69
C LEU A 77 -8.66 -16.42 10.33
N MET A 78 -7.59 -16.87 9.67
CA MET A 78 -7.22 -16.37 8.35
C MET A 78 -8.29 -16.70 7.31
N LEU A 79 -8.81 -17.93 7.31
CA LEU A 79 -9.89 -18.34 6.42
C LEU A 79 -11.20 -17.58 6.69
N LEU A 80 -11.54 -17.29 7.95
CA LEU A 80 -12.69 -16.42 8.27
C LEU A 80 -12.55 -15.03 7.62
N ALA A 81 -11.36 -14.45 7.69
CA ALA A 81 -11.07 -13.15 7.09
C ALA A 81 -11.16 -13.20 5.55
N ASP A 82 -10.55 -14.21 4.93
CA ASP A 82 -10.54 -14.38 3.48
C ASP A 82 -11.94 -14.61 2.91
N ARG A 83 -12.76 -15.40 3.61
CA ARG A 83 -14.17 -15.62 3.29
C ARG A 83 -15.05 -14.41 3.59
N ARG A 84 -14.50 -13.38 4.24
CA ARG A 84 -15.23 -12.18 4.69
C ARG A 84 -16.49 -12.54 5.49
N SER A 85 -16.37 -13.56 6.35
CA SER A 85 -17.47 -14.02 7.18
C SER A 85 -18.02 -12.90 8.06
N HIS A 86 -19.34 -12.87 8.28
CA HIS A 86 -19.96 -11.92 9.21
C HIS A 86 -19.41 -12.03 10.64
N ALA A 87 -18.88 -13.20 11.03
CA ALA A 87 -18.26 -13.42 12.33
C ALA A 87 -16.76 -13.06 12.37
N ALA A 88 -16.14 -12.76 11.23
CA ALA A 88 -14.68 -12.58 11.15
C ALA A 88 -14.20 -11.41 12.01
N LEU A 89 -14.79 -10.23 11.83
CA LEU A 89 -14.36 -9.01 12.52
C LEU A 89 -14.41 -9.15 14.04
N SER A 90 -15.54 -9.64 14.58
CA SER A 90 -15.71 -9.83 16.02
C SER A 90 -14.75 -10.89 16.57
N THR A 91 -14.57 -12.01 15.85
CA THR A 91 -13.69 -13.11 16.25
C THR A 91 -12.21 -12.71 16.26
N LEU A 92 -11.76 -12.02 15.21
CA LEU A 92 -10.39 -11.52 15.10
C LEU A 92 -10.10 -10.47 16.18
N ARG A 93 -10.98 -9.50 16.37
CA ARG A 93 -10.80 -8.46 17.42
C ARG A 93 -10.79 -9.06 18.81
N TRP A 94 -11.69 -9.99 19.10
CA TRP A 94 -11.67 -10.69 20.38
C TRP A 94 -10.34 -11.41 20.57
N THR A 95 -9.86 -12.15 19.56
CA THR A 95 -8.61 -12.90 19.64
C THR A 95 -7.40 -11.99 19.87
N LEU A 96 -7.34 -10.85 19.16
CA LEU A 96 -6.29 -9.84 19.34
C LEU A 96 -6.27 -9.31 20.78
N LEU A 97 -7.42 -9.12 21.42
CA LEU A 97 -7.51 -8.52 22.75
C LEU A 97 -7.32 -9.51 23.90
N THR A 98 -7.73 -10.77 23.72
CA THR A 98 -7.83 -11.73 24.84
C THR A 98 -6.82 -12.86 24.78
N SER A 99 -6.27 -13.17 23.60
CA SER A 99 -5.37 -14.30 23.44
C SER A 99 -4.04 -14.04 24.15
N ARG A 100 -3.63 -15.02 24.98
CA ARG A 100 -2.29 -15.03 25.60
C ARG A 100 -1.20 -15.42 24.61
N GLU A 101 -1.56 -16.16 23.56
CA GLU A 101 -0.63 -16.63 22.53
C GLU A 101 -0.38 -15.55 21.48
N GLU A 102 0.88 -15.18 21.28
CA GLU A 102 1.27 -14.14 20.32
C GLU A 102 0.99 -14.54 18.86
N ILE A 103 1.11 -15.82 18.52
CA ILE A 103 0.82 -16.33 17.17
C ILE A 103 -0.65 -16.09 16.82
N MET A 104 -1.55 -16.32 17.78
CA MET A 104 -2.98 -16.09 17.59
C MET A 104 -3.30 -14.60 17.44
N ARG A 105 -2.65 -13.72 18.21
CA ARG A 105 -2.79 -12.26 18.05
C ARG A 105 -2.24 -11.79 16.71
N ALA A 106 -1.10 -12.33 16.27
CA ALA A 106 -0.51 -12.00 14.98
C ALA A 106 -1.41 -12.44 13.81
N ALA A 107 -1.96 -13.66 13.87
CA ALA A 107 -2.94 -14.14 12.90
C ALA A 107 -4.20 -13.26 12.87
N ALA A 108 -4.67 -12.83 14.04
CA ALA A 108 -5.79 -11.90 14.13
C ALA A 108 -5.49 -10.56 13.42
N VAL A 109 -4.30 -9.99 13.61
CA VAL A 109 -3.87 -8.76 12.91
C VAL A 109 -3.82 -8.96 11.40
N MET A 110 -3.22 -10.05 10.92
CA MET A 110 -3.18 -10.35 9.48
C MET A 110 -4.59 -10.50 8.90
N GLY A 111 -5.51 -11.16 9.60
CA GLY A 111 -6.90 -11.26 9.19
C GLY A 111 -7.61 -9.91 9.17
N LEU A 112 -7.40 -9.07 10.19
CA LEU A 112 -7.97 -7.72 10.27
C LEU A 112 -7.48 -6.84 9.12
N HIS A 113 -6.22 -6.96 8.72
CA HIS A 113 -5.69 -6.22 7.58
C HIS A 113 -6.47 -6.48 6.29
N ARG A 114 -6.94 -7.71 6.05
CA ARG A 114 -7.75 -8.05 4.87
C ARG A 114 -9.14 -7.44 4.89
N LEU A 115 -9.66 -7.16 6.09
CA LEU A 115 -10.96 -6.52 6.29
C LEU A 115 -10.86 -4.98 6.34
N ALA A 116 -9.67 -4.43 6.59
CA ALA A 116 -9.44 -2.99 6.78
C ALA A 116 -9.94 -2.11 5.61
N PRO A 117 -9.80 -2.49 4.32
CA PRO A 117 -10.32 -1.69 3.22
C PRO A 117 -11.82 -1.41 3.29
N ASP A 118 -12.59 -2.31 3.92
CA ASP A 118 -14.05 -2.25 4.00
C ASP A 118 -14.56 -2.02 5.44
N SER A 119 -13.65 -1.91 6.42
CA SER A 119 -13.98 -1.82 7.83
C SER A 119 -13.04 -0.87 8.57
N PRO A 120 -13.49 0.36 8.88
CA PRO A 120 -12.74 1.28 9.74
C PRO A 120 -12.42 0.69 11.12
N GLU A 121 -13.27 -0.22 11.61
CA GLU A 121 -13.05 -0.91 12.88
C GLU A 121 -11.88 -1.89 12.81
N ALA A 122 -11.71 -2.58 11.67
CA ALA A 122 -10.56 -3.44 11.44
C ALA A 122 -9.28 -2.62 11.30
N ASP A 123 -9.31 -1.52 10.53
CA ASP A 123 -8.18 -0.61 10.37
C ASP A 123 -7.70 -0.06 11.74
N ASN A 124 -8.62 0.44 12.56
CA ASN A 124 -8.31 0.92 13.91
C ASN A 124 -7.72 -0.18 14.80
N ALA A 125 -8.17 -1.43 14.66
CA ALA A 125 -7.61 -2.55 15.42
C ALA A 125 -6.18 -2.88 15.00
N VAL A 126 -5.86 -2.83 13.69
CA VAL A 126 -4.50 -3.01 13.18
C VAL A 126 -3.59 -1.88 13.70
N ARG A 127 -4.02 -0.62 13.63
CA ARG A 127 -3.27 0.52 14.20
C ARG A 127 -3.03 0.35 15.70
N GLY A 128 -4.03 -0.12 16.44
CA GLY A 128 -3.91 -0.41 17.87
C GLY A 128 -2.85 -1.48 18.18
N ALA A 129 -2.71 -2.47 17.30
CA ALA A 129 -1.75 -3.56 17.46
C ALA A 129 -0.27 -3.12 17.35
N LEU A 130 0.02 -1.91 16.87
CA LEU A 130 1.36 -1.30 16.95
C LEU A 130 1.84 -1.06 18.39
N SER A 131 0.95 -1.18 19.38
CA SER A 131 1.29 -1.09 20.80
C SER A 131 1.24 -2.45 21.52
N ASP A 132 1.07 -3.57 20.80
CA ASP A 132 1.11 -4.92 21.39
C ASP A 132 2.49 -5.19 22.01
N PRO A 133 2.59 -5.88 23.15
CA PRO A 133 3.88 -6.22 23.76
C PRO A 133 4.75 -7.13 22.89
N SER A 134 4.16 -7.99 22.05
CA SER A 134 4.89 -8.91 21.18
C SER A 134 5.42 -8.21 19.94
N ARG A 135 6.72 -8.40 19.69
CA ARG A 135 7.37 -7.98 18.43
C ARG A 135 6.65 -8.53 17.21
N LEU A 136 6.26 -9.81 17.24
CA LEU A 136 5.62 -10.47 16.09
C LEU A 136 4.32 -9.75 15.70
N VAL A 137 3.49 -9.42 16.69
CA VAL A 137 2.22 -8.71 16.47
C VAL A 137 2.47 -7.31 15.91
N ARG A 138 3.43 -6.56 16.45
CA ARG A 138 3.79 -5.22 15.95
C ARG A 138 4.30 -5.25 14.51
N LEU A 139 5.12 -6.24 14.15
CA LEU A 139 5.61 -6.40 12.77
C LEU A 139 4.47 -6.74 11.79
N ASN A 140 3.52 -7.58 12.18
CA ASN A 140 2.34 -7.86 11.35
C ASN A 140 1.43 -6.63 11.20
N ALA A 141 1.31 -5.81 12.25
CA ALA A 141 0.56 -4.57 12.19
C ALA A 141 1.20 -3.57 11.22
N LEU A 142 2.54 -3.46 11.21
CA LEU A 142 3.29 -2.60 10.29
C LEU A 142 3.05 -2.94 8.82
N GLN A 143 2.85 -4.22 8.47
CA GLN A 143 2.57 -4.64 7.09
C GLN A 143 1.27 -4.05 6.54
N GLY A 144 0.33 -3.69 7.42
CA GLY A 144 -0.97 -3.14 7.03
C GLY A 144 -1.07 -1.62 7.03
N MET A 145 0.05 -0.94 7.20
CA MET A 145 0.09 0.52 7.24
C MET A 145 0.17 1.09 5.82
N ASP A 146 -0.46 2.25 5.61
CA ASP A 146 -0.41 2.98 4.34
C ASP A 146 0.22 4.37 4.54
N VAL A 147 0.42 5.10 3.44
CA VAL A 147 1.00 6.45 3.41
C VAL A 147 0.31 7.41 4.39
N GLN A 148 -0.99 7.21 4.64
CA GLN A 148 -1.77 8.01 5.59
C GLN A 148 -1.35 7.80 7.06
N ASP A 149 -0.68 6.69 7.37
CA ASP A 149 -0.19 6.35 8.71
C ASP A 149 1.16 6.95 9.03
N ALA A 150 1.79 7.69 8.11
CA ALA A 150 3.14 8.23 8.27
C ALA A 150 3.35 8.99 9.59
N THR A 151 2.34 9.75 10.06
CA THR A 151 2.42 10.44 11.36
C THR A 151 2.49 9.47 12.54
N MET A 152 1.66 8.42 12.51
CA MET A 152 1.64 7.38 13.55
C MET A 152 2.96 6.57 13.54
N ILE A 153 3.44 6.21 12.35
CA ILE A 153 4.70 5.47 12.17
C ILE A 153 5.89 6.31 12.62
N ARG A 154 5.89 7.61 12.34
CA ARG A 154 6.92 8.53 12.83
C ARG A 154 6.96 8.57 14.35
N GLU A 155 5.82 8.55 15.02
CA GLU A 155 5.77 8.47 16.49
C GLU A 155 6.24 7.10 17.01
N LEU A 156 5.87 6.01 16.32
CA LEU A 156 6.40 4.68 16.64
C LEU A 156 7.93 4.65 16.55
N VAL A 157 8.52 5.18 15.46
CA VAL A 157 9.98 5.23 15.27
C VAL A 157 10.67 5.94 16.44
N ARG A 158 10.09 7.03 16.97
CA ARG A 158 10.69 7.78 18.10
C ARG A 158 10.73 6.99 19.41
N ARG A 159 9.72 6.15 19.66
CA ARG A 159 9.53 5.47 20.96
C ARG A 159 9.92 4.00 20.97
N GLU A 160 9.96 3.35 19.80
CA GLU A 160 10.19 1.91 19.68
C GLU A 160 11.61 1.55 20.13
N ARG A 161 11.69 0.48 20.91
CA ARG A 161 12.94 -0.01 21.51
C ARG A 161 13.40 -1.33 20.89
N ASP A 162 12.49 -2.09 20.28
CA ASP A 162 12.85 -3.28 19.53
C ASP A 162 13.54 -2.89 18.22
N PRO A 163 14.82 -3.30 18.00
CA PRO A 163 15.58 -2.86 16.83
C PRO A 163 14.96 -3.28 15.49
N GLN A 164 14.29 -4.43 15.45
CA GLN A 164 13.69 -4.95 14.22
C GLN A 164 12.42 -4.18 13.88
N VAL A 165 11.55 -3.91 14.87
CA VAL A 165 10.36 -3.08 14.65
C VAL A 165 10.75 -1.65 14.28
N HIS A 166 11.76 -1.08 14.96
CA HIS A 166 12.28 0.25 14.65
C HIS A 166 12.81 0.32 13.21
N PHE A 167 13.57 -0.68 12.78
CA PHE A 167 14.10 -0.76 11.41
C PHE A 167 12.98 -0.81 10.36
N VAL A 168 12.01 -1.71 10.50
CA VAL A 168 10.89 -1.84 9.55
C VAL A 168 10.03 -0.56 9.53
N ALA A 169 9.74 0.01 10.70
CA ALA A 169 8.97 1.27 10.78
C ALA A 169 9.68 2.42 10.07
N ARG A 170 11.02 2.50 10.14
CA ARG A 170 11.80 3.50 9.38
C ARG A 170 11.77 3.25 7.88
N GLN A 171 11.82 1.99 7.45
CA GLN A 171 11.71 1.63 6.03
C GLN A 171 10.35 2.08 5.46
N LEU A 172 9.27 1.77 6.17
CA LEU A 172 7.94 2.19 5.79
C LEU A 172 7.80 3.71 5.76
N LEU A 173 8.33 4.41 6.78
CA LEU A 173 8.29 5.87 6.81
C LEU A 173 9.02 6.50 5.61
N ALA A 174 10.22 6.03 5.29
CA ALA A 174 10.98 6.52 4.13
C ALA A 174 10.22 6.26 2.81
N LEU A 175 9.60 5.08 2.68
CA LEU A 175 8.77 4.72 1.53
C LEU A 175 7.54 5.63 1.41
N PHE A 176 6.84 5.89 2.53
CA PHE A 176 5.66 6.75 2.55
C PHE A 176 6.00 8.19 2.20
N GLU A 177 7.11 8.72 2.69
CA GLU A 177 7.60 10.06 2.34
C GLU A 177 7.87 10.16 0.84
N ALA A 178 8.52 9.16 0.23
CA ALA A 178 8.71 9.09 -1.22
C ALA A 178 7.38 9.00 -2.00
N ARG A 179 6.37 8.35 -1.42
CA ARG A 179 5.02 8.23 -1.99
C ARG A 179 4.11 9.42 -1.70
N GLY A 180 4.62 10.49 -1.09
CA GLY A 180 3.89 11.73 -0.88
C GLY A 180 3.35 11.95 0.54
N ALA A 181 3.81 11.20 1.54
CA ALA A 181 3.53 11.54 2.93
C ALA A 181 4.21 12.87 3.31
N PRO A 182 3.55 13.70 4.14
CA PRO A 182 4.16 14.92 4.68
C PRO A 182 5.42 14.64 5.48
N LEU A 183 6.47 15.43 5.23
CA LEU A 183 7.69 15.44 6.03
C LEU A 183 7.46 16.14 7.36
N ALA A 184 8.23 15.76 8.39
CA ALA A 184 8.30 16.53 9.62
C ALA A 184 9.36 17.64 9.49
N ASN A 185 9.07 18.82 10.02
CA ASN A 185 10.06 19.87 10.19
C ASN A 185 10.96 19.58 11.40
N ASP A 186 12.24 19.87 11.27
CA ASP A 186 13.15 19.93 12.40
C ASP A 186 12.99 21.26 13.17
N PRO A 187 13.52 21.36 14.40
CA PRO A 187 13.47 22.61 15.17
C PRO A 187 14.16 23.81 14.48
N GLY A 188 15.02 23.55 13.50
CA GLY A 188 15.68 24.57 12.67
C GLY A 188 14.84 25.01 11.47
N GLY A 189 13.64 24.46 11.28
CA GLY A 189 12.74 24.76 10.16
C GLY A 189 13.11 24.08 8.85
N LEU A 190 14.03 23.11 8.85
CA LEU A 190 14.34 22.29 7.68
C LEU A 190 13.46 21.05 7.64
N TYR A 191 13.17 20.57 6.43
CA TYR A 191 12.49 19.31 6.23
C TYR A 191 13.50 18.29 5.75
N ARG A 192 13.51 17.11 6.37
CA ARG A 192 14.46 16.04 6.07
C ARG A 192 13.70 14.75 5.80
N THR A 193 14.03 14.09 4.70
CA THR A 193 13.56 12.71 4.47
C THR A 193 14.17 11.78 5.50
N THR A 194 13.43 10.75 5.89
CA THR A 194 13.90 9.68 6.75
C THR A 194 15.06 8.94 6.09
N LEU A 195 16.15 8.74 6.84
CA LEU A 195 17.38 8.12 6.36
C LEU A 195 17.65 6.78 7.04
N PHE A 196 18.50 5.99 6.42
CA PHE A 196 19.24 4.93 7.10
C PHE A 196 20.66 5.41 7.41
N GLN A 197 21.29 4.75 8.36
CA GLN A 197 22.63 5.15 8.80
C GLN A 197 23.62 5.01 7.63
N GLY A 198 24.29 6.12 7.28
CA GLY A 198 25.26 6.17 6.18
C GLY A 198 24.65 6.40 4.79
N GLU A 199 23.33 6.57 4.68
CA GLU A 199 22.66 6.83 3.40
C GLU A 199 22.47 8.32 3.10
N SER A 200 22.45 8.66 1.81
CA SER A 200 22.19 10.01 1.33
C SER A 200 20.74 10.41 1.53
N GLY A 201 20.47 11.68 1.88
CA GLY A 201 19.15 12.20 2.16
C GLY A 201 18.77 13.45 1.41
N LEU A 202 17.48 13.76 1.36
CA LEU A 202 16.99 15.04 0.87
C LEU A 202 16.73 15.99 2.03
N VAL A 203 17.26 17.19 1.91
CA VAL A 203 17.09 18.28 2.87
C VAL A 203 16.48 19.46 2.15
N TYR A 204 15.27 19.83 2.53
CA TYR A 204 14.56 20.97 1.98
C TYR A 204 14.66 22.15 2.94
N ARG A 205 15.15 23.28 2.41
CA ARG A 205 15.24 24.55 3.11
C ARG A 205 14.21 25.51 2.52
N PRO A 206 13.15 25.84 3.25
CA PRO A 206 12.18 26.82 2.78
C PRO A 206 12.84 28.19 2.62
N ASN A 207 12.52 28.91 1.54
CA ASN A 207 12.80 30.34 1.47
C ASN A 207 11.92 31.02 2.52
N ALA A 208 12.44 32.02 3.23
CA ALA A 208 11.70 32.70 4.30
C ALA A 208 10.31 33.15 3.79
N GLY A 209 9.28 32.43 4.20
CA GLY A 209 7.88 32.65 3.86
C GLY A 209 7.04 32.52 5.13
N PRO A 210 5.84 33.10 5.18
CA PRO A 210 5.03 33.04 6.39
C PRO A 210 4.77 31.57 6.75
N PRO A 211 5.00 31.13 8.00
CA PRO A 211 4.91 29.74 8.45
C PRO A 211 3.52 29.10 8.32
N GLN A 212 2.53 29.86 7.83
CA GLN A 212 1.15 29.44 7.58
C GLN A 212 0.86 29.17 6.09
N ALA A 213 1.80 29.48 5.18
CA ALA A 213 1.61 29.25 3.76
C ALA A 213 1.62 27.74 3.47
N ARG A 214 0.50 27.23 2.98
CA ARG A 214 0.35 25.81 2.58
C ARG A 214 1.21 25.42 1.37
N ILE A 215 1.76 26.42 0.68
CA ILE A 215 2.73 26.29 -0.40
C ILE A 215 3.97 27.08 0.03
N VAL A 216 5.12 26.44 0.00
CA VAL A 216 6.41 27.08 0.30
C VAL A 216 7.37 26.77 -0.84
N SER A 217 8.07 27.77 -1.33
CA SER A 217 9.18 27.60 -2.29
C SER A 217 10.49 27.61 -1.53
N GLY A 218 11.47 26.84 -2.00
CA GLY A 218 12.72 26.67 -1.27
C GLY A 218 13.78 25.95 -2.09
N ARG A 219 14.91 25.69 -1.43
CA ARG A 219 16.04 24.96 -2.00
C ARG A 219 16.03 23.52 -1.54
N LEU A 220 16.32 22.61 -2.47
CA LEU A 220 16.54 21.20 -2.19
C LEU A 220 18.04 20.89 -2.23
N ASP A 221 18.55 20.32 -1.15
CA ASP A 221 19.92 19.85 -1.00
C ASP A 221 19.94 18.32 -0.82
N LEU A 222 21.01 17.68 -1.30
CA LEU A 222 21.38 16.30 -1.01
C LEU A 222 22.34 16.29 0.19
N ASP A 223 21.97 15.61 1.27
CA ASP A 223 22.87 15.28 2.38
C ASP A 223 23.60 13.99 2.03
N SER A 224 24.91 14.02 1.83
CA SER A 224 25.70 12.82 1.48
C SER A 224 26.01 11.90 2.68
N GLY A 225 25.30 12.04 3.81
CA GLY A 225 25.46 11.22 5.01
C GLY A 225 26.66 11.59 5.89
N ASN A 226 27.54 12.47 5.40
CA ASN A 226 28.65 13.06 6.14
C ASN A 226 28.37 14.50 6.61
N GLY A 227 27.11 14.94 6.53
CA GLY A 227 26.68 16.30 6.90
C GLY A 227 27.00 17.37 5.85
N ARG A 228 27.65 17.00 4.72
CA ARG A 228 27.82 17.92 3.59
C ARG A 228 26.54 17.97 2.77
N LEU A 229 26.00 19.18 2.62
CA LEU A 229 24.85 19.46 1.77
C LEU A 229 25.31 19.87 0.37
N LEU A 230 24.83 19.17 -0.65
CA LEU A 230 25.08 19.43 -2.06
C LEU A 230 23.80 19.98 -2.71
N PRO A 231 23.82 21.13 -3.38
CA PRO A 231 22.61 21.70 -3.97
C PRO A 231 22.09 20.82 -5.12
N LEU A 232 20.80 20.47 -5.04
CA LEU A 232 20.09 19.72 -6.08
C LEU A 232 19.32 20.65 -7.02
N ALA A 233 18.47 21.50 -6.47
CA ALA A 233 17.67 22.46 -7.21
C ALA A 233 17.21 23.62 -6.32
N ASP A 234 17.04 24.78 -6.94
CA ASP A 234 16.32 25.91 -6.37
C ASP A 234 14.84 25.88 -6.83
N ASP A 235 14.01 26.75 -6.26
CA ASP A 235 12.60 26.92 -6.64
C ASP A 235 11.76 25.62 -6.61
N VAL A 236 11.99 24.80 -5.59
CA VAL A 236 11.19 23.60 -5.31
C VAL A 236 9.97 24.00 -4.48
N GLU A 237 8.77 23.78 -5.03
CA GLU A 237 7.49 24.04 -4.38
C GLU A 237 7.05 22.85 -3.53
N MET A 238 7.12 22.98 -2.22
CA MET A 238 6.57 22.03 -1.26
C MET A 238 5.14 22.44 -0.87
N VAL A 239 4.21 21.50 -0.86
CA VAL A 239 2.79 21.77 -0.54
C VAL A 239 2.33 20.82 0.56
N ARG A 240 1.78 21.36 1.65
CA ARG A 240 1.41 20.59 2.86
C ARG A 240 2.54 19.67 3.35
N ASP A 241 3.76 20.22 3.35
CA ASP A 241 4.98 19.53 3.78
C ASP A 241 5.33 18.28 2.94
N VAL A 242 4.69 18.12 1.78
CA VAL A 242 4.97 17.03 0.84
C VAL A 242 6.05 17.47 -0.14
N LEU A 243 7.22 16.83 -0.04
CA LEU A 243 8.34 17.07 -0.93
C LEU A 243 8.07 16.46 -2.32
N PRO A 244 8.20 17.22 -3.43
CA PRO A 244 8.05 16.68 -4.78
C PRO A 244 9.36 16.10 -5.29
N ALA A 245 10.06 15.31 -4.46
CA ALA A 245 11.33 14.68 -4.81
C ALA A 245 11.56 13.38 -4.03
N PHE A 246 12.22 12.41 -4.67
CA PHE A 246 12.55 11.11 -4.09
C PHE A 246 13.70 10.45 -4.84
N PHE A 247 14.31 9.45 -4.21
CA PHE A 247 15.37 8.64 -4.81
C PHE A 247 14.79 7.53 -5.69
N SER A 248 15.53 7.11 -6.72
CA SER A 248 15.33 5.81 -7.37
C SER A 248 15.45 4.66 -6.36
N LEU A 249 14.94 3.49 -6.70
CA LEU A 249 14.94 2.32 -5.80
C LEU A 249 16.35 1.90 -5.36
N ASP A 250 17.31 1.98 -6.28
CA ASP A 250 18.73 1.73 -6.06
C ASP A 250 19.49 2.97 -5.52
N ARG A 251 18.79 4.10 -5.36
CA ARG A 251 19.31 5.42 -4.96
C ARG A 251 20.44 5.97 -5.85
N SER A 252 20.55 5.51 -7.09
CA SER A 252 21.50 6.05 -8.07
C SER A 252 21.07 7.41 -8.64
N ALA A 253 19.78 7.74 -8.59
CA ALA A 253 19.22 8.99 -9.09
C ALA A 253 18.25 9.64 -8.11
N VAL A 254 18.04 10.95 -8.27
CA VAL A 254 16.96 11.72 -7.62
C VAL A 254 16.03 12.28 -8.68
N VAL A 255 14.75 11.99 -8.53
CA VAL A 255 13.69 12.62 -9.32
C VAL A 255 13.16 13.78 -8.50
N LEU A 256 12.99 14.94 -9.13
CA LEU A 256 12.48 16.13 -8.46
C LEU A 256 11.66 17.02 -9.38
N GLU A 257 10.79 17.81 -8.77
CA GLU A 257 10.15 18.94 -9.41
C GLU A 257 10.85 20.25 -9.03
N SER A 258 11.23 21.05 -10.03
CA SER A 258 11.70 22.43 -9.85
C SER A 258 11.12 23.30 -10.96
N ALA A 259 10.62 24.49 -10.61
CA ALA A 259 10.02 25.42 -11.57
C ALA A 259 9.00 24.76 -12.55
N ARG A 260 8.16 23.85 -12.02
CA ARG A 260 7.16 23.07 -12.79
C ARG A 260 7.75 22.21 -13.92
N SER A 261 8.97 21.76 -13.73
CA SER A 261 9.68 20.84 -14.60
C SER A 261 10.06 19.59 -13.83
N ILE A 262 9.91 18.44 -14.46
CA ILE A 262 10.37 17.17 -13.92
C ILE A 262 11.81 16.94 -14.38
N LEU A 263 12.69 16.79 -13.41
CA LEU A 263 14.12 16.58 -13.59
C LEU A 263 14.50 15.24 -12.97
N ILE A 264 15.39 14.51 -13.62
CA ILE A 264 16.06 13.36 -13.05
C ILE A 264 17.54 13.67 -12.98
N ARG A 265 18.12 13.56 -11.78
CA ARG A 265 19.54 13.81 -11.56
C ARG A 265 20.23 12.53 -11.16
N ASP A 266 21.16 12.10 -11.99
CA ASP A 266 22.09 11.02 -11.68
C ASP A 266 23.05 11.48 -10.57
N LEU A 267 23.22 10.67 -9.53
CA LEU A 267 24.06 11.03 -8.38
C LEU A 267 25.54 10.70 -8.57
N GLU A 268 25.86 9.77 -9.47
CA GLU A 268 27.23 9.39 -9.82
C GLU A 268 27.82 10.38 -10.81
N THR A 269 27.17 10.58 -11.96
CA THR A 269 27.65 11.47 -13.04
C THR A 269 27.33 12.93 -12.77
N ARG A 270 26.33 13.21 -11.91
CA ARG A 270 25.74 14.53 -11.65
C ARG A 270 25.02 15.14 -12.85
N GLU A 271 24.80 14.37 -13.91
CA GLU A 271 24.02 14.81 -15.05
C GLU A 271 22.55 14.98 -14.67
N THR A 272 21.91 15.96 -15.29
CA THR A 272 20.48 16.25 -15.08
C THR A 272 19.75 16.11 -16.39
N ILE A 273 18.77 15.20 -16.41
CA ILE A 273 17.89 14.93 -17.52
C ILE A 273 16.61 15.72 -17.32
N PHE A 274 16.27 16.55 -18.30
CA PHE A 274 14.97 17.20 -18.37
C PHE A 274 13.94 16.25 -18.99
N VAL A 275 12.96 15.82 -18.21
CA VAL A 275 11.90 14.92 -18.68
C VAL A 275 10.80 15.70 -19.40
N GLY A 276 10.42 16.86 -18.87
CA GLY A 276 9.35 17.67 -19.41
C GLY A 276 8.66 18.58 -18.38
N PRO A 277 7.72 19.42 -18.84
CA PRO A 277 6.90 20.21 -17.94
C PRO A 277 5.96 19.30 -17.16
N GLY A 278 5.87 19.51 -15.85
CA GLY A 278 5.03 18.70 -14.99
C GLY A 278 5.23 18.98 -13.51
N VAL A 279 4.41 18.33 -12.71
CA VAL A 279 4.37 18.49 -11.26
C VAL A 279 4.16 17.17 -10.55
N ALA A 280 4.47 17.16 -9.25
CA ALA A 280 4.20 16.08 -8.30
C ALA A 280 4.67 14.70 -8.78
N PRO A 281 5.97 14.52 -9.06
CA PRO A 281 6.49 13.21 -9.40
C PRO A 281 6.32 12.25 -8.21
N ARG A 282 6.01 10.98 -8.51
CA ARG A 282 5.89 9.91 -7.51
C ARG A 282 6.42 8.58 -8.06
N PRO A 283 7.00 7.70 -7.22
CA PRO A 283 7.40 6.37 -7.65
C PRO A 283 6.16 5.49 -7.85
N ILE A 284 6.16 4.68 -8.91
CA ILE A 284 5.14 3.64 -9.11
C ILE A 284 5.59 2.37 -8.35
N PRO A 285 4.77 1.81 -7.45
CA PRO A 285 5.11 0.64 -6.64
C PRO A 285 5.65 -0.52 -7.49
N PHE A 286 6.72 -1.17 -7.01
CA PHE A 286 7.33 -2.36 -7.61
C PHE A 286 7.83 -2.19 -9.06
N THR A 287 8.06 -0.96 -9.51
CA THR A 287 8.58 -0.69 -10.86
C THR A 287 9.76 0.29 -10.83
N ASN A 288 10.55 0.31 -11.90
CA ASN A 288 11.56 1.35 -12.14
C ASN A 288 10.98 2.57 -12.87
N ALA A 289 9.73 2.92 -12.60
CA ALA A 289 9.04 4.00 -13.26
C ALA A 289 8.45 5.00 -12.27
N ILE A 290 8.27 6.21 -12.76
CA ILE A 290 7.65 7.32 -12.04
C ILE A 290 6.39 7.75 -12.78
N VAL A 291 5.46 8.29 -12.01
CA VAL A 291 4.29 9.02 -12.51
C VAL A 291 4.46 10.50 -12.19
N PHE A 292 4.09 11.36 -13.12
CA PHE A 292 3.97 12.80 -12.88
C PHE A 292 2.82 13.38 -13.70
N LEU A 293 2.47 14.63 -13.41
CA LEU A 293 1.28 15.25 -13.98
C LEU A 293 1.65 16.49 -14.79
N ARG A 294 1.18 16.54 -16.04
CA ARG A 294 1.33 17.73 -16.89
C ARG A 294 -0.01 18.39 -17.05
N GLN A 295 -0.10 19.67 -16.71
CA GLN A 295 -1.34 20.43 -16.86
C GLN A 295 -1.75 20.50 -18.34
N SER A 296 -3.03 20.26 -18.62
CA SER A 296 -3.58 20.34 -19.98
C SER A 296 -3.45 21.76 -20.53
N PRO A 297 -3.14 21.92 -21.83
CA PRO A 297 -3.09 23.22 -22.49
C PRO A 297 -4.44 23.93 -22.56
N GLU A 298 -5.57 23.21 -22.37
CA GLU A 298 -6.92 23.80 -22.31
C GLU A 298 -7.09 24.76 -21.12
N GLY A 299 -6.15 24.75 -20.17
CA GLY A 299 -6.12 25.65 -19.03
C GLY A 299 -7.15 25.31 -17.94
N PRO A 300 -7.09 26.03 -16.81
CA PRO A 300 -8.06 25.90 -15.73
C PRO A 300 -9.45 26.35 -16.17
N ARG A 301 -10.51 25.65 -15.72
CA ARG A 301 -11.90 26.07 -15.90
C ARG A 301 -12.50 26.48 -14.54
N THR A 302 -12.83 27.75 -14.39
CA THR A 302 -13.49 28.24 -13.17
C THR A 302 -14.97 27.84 -13.17
N THR A 303 -15.43 27.27 -12.06
CA THR A 303 -16.81 26.84 -11.79
C THR A 303 -17.32 27.50 -10.50
N ALA A 304 -18.61 27.35 -10.19
CA ALA A 304 -19.16 27.84 -8.93
C ALA A 304 -18.51 27.17 -7.70
N ASP A 305 -18.05 25.94 -7.84
CA ASP A 305 -17.52 25.11 -6.77
C ASP A 305 -15.99 25.20 -6.62
N GLY A 306 -15.30 25.90 -7.53
CA GLY A 306 -13.85 26.04 -7.55
C GLY A 306 -13.25 26.06 -8.96
N THR A 307 -11.96 25.83 -9.06
CA THR A 307 -11.22 25.79 -10.34
C THR A 307 -10.95 24.34 -10.74
N GLU A 308 -11.61 23.85 -11.79
CA GLU A 308 -11.30 22.56 -12.40
C GLU A 308 -9.94 22.65 -13.10
N LEU A 309 -9.05 21.74 -12.72
CA LEU A 309 -7.73 21.55 -13.31
C LEU A 309 -7.69 20.18 -13.98
N ARG A 310 -7.17 20.15 -15.21
CA ARG A 310 -7.00 18.92 -15.99
C ARG A 310 -5.53 18.61 -16.16
N TYR A 311 -5.17 17.36 -15.97
CA TYR A 311 -3.80 16.87 -16.06
C TYR A 311 -3.73 15.63 -16.95
N ASP A 312 -2.72 15.59 -17.81
CA ASP A 312 -2.24 14.33 -18.37
C ASP A 312 -1.46 13.59 -17.28
N VAL A 313 -1.79 12.31 -17.09
CA VAL A 313 -1.01 11.41 -16.25
C VAL A 313 0.06 10.76 -17.12
N LEU A 314 1.32 11.03 -16.81
CA LEU A 314 2.48 10.60 -17.59
C LEU A 314 3.29 9.57 -16.79
N ARG A 315 3.76 8.52 -17.47
CA ARG A 315 4.73 7.55 -16.94
C ARG A 315 6.04 7.74 -17.68
N VAL A 316 7.16 7.67 -16.97
CA VAL A 316 8.51 7.62 -17.54
C VAL A 316 9.39 6.72 -16.65
N GLU A 317 10.45 6.16 -17.20
CA GLU A 317 11.44 5.40 -16.42
C GLU A 317 12.48 6.34 -15.78
N PHE A 318 13.22 5.84 -14.78
CA PHE A 318 14.27 6.65 -14.13
C PHE A 318 15.41 7.03 -15.08
N THR A 319 15.52 6.40 -16.26
CA THR A 319 16.45 6.83 -17.33
C THR A 319 15.96 8.07 -18.08
N GLY A 320 14.71 8.51 -17.86
CA GLY A 320 14.05 9.54 -18.65
C GLY A 320 13.43 9.01 -19.96
N GLU A 321 13.59 7.72 -20.24
CA GLU A 321 13.07 7.07 -21.44
C GLU A 321 11.63 6.56 -21.26
N ASN A 322 11.01 6.15 -22.37
CA ASN A 322 9.67 5.55 -22.38
C ASN A 322 8.58 6.46 -21.80
N LEU A 323 8.71 7.77 -22.01
CA LEU A 323 7.70 8.75 -21.65
C LEU A 323 6.40 8.50 -22.42
N ARG A 324 5.33 8.14 -21.71
CA ARG A 324 4.01 7.90 -22.30
C ARG A 324 2.88 8.45 -21.43
N ARG A 325 1.82 8.93 -22.10
CA ARG A 325 0.54 9.28 -21.44
C ARG A 325 -0.20 8.01 -21.10
N ILE A 326 -0.63 7.90 -19.86
CA ILE A 326 -1.31 6.72 -19.32
C ILE A 326 -2.74 7.01 -18.86
N GLY A 327 -3.16 8.28 -18.92
CA GLY A 327 -4.51 8.69 -18.62
C GLY A 327 -4.68 10.19 -18.47
N GLU A 328 -5.85 10.58 -18.00
CA GLU A 328 -6.22 11.96 -17.67
C GLU A 328 -6.75 11.99 -16.23
N LEU A 329 -6.42 13.07 -15.53
CA LEU A 329 -6.88 13.34 -14.17
C LEU A 329 -7.56 14.71 -14.15
N ARG A 330 -8.71 14.78 -13.48
CA ARG A 330 -9.42 16.03 -13.22
C ARG A 330 -9.53 16.24 -11.72
N VAL A 331 -9.15 17.42 -11.26
CA VAL A 331 -9.25 17.80 -9.85
C VAL A 331 -9.87 19.17 -9.72
N LEU A 332 -10.59 19.38 -8.62
CA LEU A 332 -11.19 20.67 -8.29
C LEU A 332 -10.32 21.37 -7.23
N ALA A 333 -9.65 22.44 -7.61
CA ALA A 333 -8.93 23.31 -6.68
C ALA A 333 -9.91 24.28 -6.01
N ARG A 334 -9.91 24.29 -4.68
CA ARG A 334 -10.87 25.02 -3.84
C ARG A 334 -10.17 26.05 -2.97
N PRO A 335 -10.36 27.36 -3.23
CA PRO A 335 -9.71 28.43 -2.47
C PRO A 335 -10.00 28.36 -0.97
N ASP A 336 -11.24 28.01 -0.61
CA ASP A 336 -11.74 27.89 0.75
C ASP A 336 -11.14 26.70 1.52
N ARG A 337 -10.66 25.68 0.80
CA ARG A 337 -10.03 24.52 1.43
C ARG A 337 -8.53 24.62 1.48
N PHE A 338 -7.85 24.88 0.36
CA PHE A 338 -6.39 24.71 0.24
C PHE A 338 -5.71 25.87 -0.50
N GLY A 339 -6.36 27.02 -0.60
CA GLY A 339 -5.93 28.12 -1.47
C GLY A 339 -6.03 27.74 -2.95
N TYR A 340 -5.26 28.41 -3.79
CA TYR A 340 -5.20 28.11 -5.23
C TYR A 340 -4.24 26.94 -5.57
N ALA A 341 -3.77 26.20 -4.57
CA ALA A 341 -2.90 25.04 -4.75
C ALA A 341 -3.66 23.91 -5.44
N SER A 342 -3.03 23.27 -6.43
CA SER A 342 -3.60 22.06 -7.03
C SER A 342 -3.52 20.88 -6.05
N PRO A 343 -4.63 20.15 -5.80
CA PRO A 343 -4.65 18.99 -4.91
C PRO A 343 -3.64 17.89 -5.25
N VAL A 344 -3.23 17.83 -6.51
CA VAL A 344 -2.26 16.84 -6.96
C VAL A 344 -0.88 17.02 -6.32
N ARG A 345 -0.57 18.20 -5.78
CA ARG A 345 0.74 18.47 -5.16
C ARG A 345 0.97 17.70 -3.87
N TRP A 346 -0.09 17.33 -3.17
CA TRP A 346 -0.04 16.46 -1.98
C TRP A 346 -0.69 15.11 -2.24
N MET A 347 -0.79 14.70 -3.51
CA MET A 347 -1.28 13.36 -3.81
C MET A 347 -0.30 12.30 -3.32
N THR A 348 -0.88 11.17 -2.91
CA THR A 348 -0.15 9.98 -2.50
C THR A 348 -0.31 8.87 -3.52
N VAL A 349 0.70 8.02 -3.66
CA VAL A 349 0.57 6.76 -4.41
C VAL A 349 0.26 5.63 -3.44
N GLY A 350 -0.87 4.96 -3.65
CA GLY A 350 -1.29 3.78 -2.91
C GLY A 350 -1.26 2.53 -3.79
N GLU A 351 -1.15 1.38 -3.14
CA GLU A 351 -1.29 0.07 -3.78
C GLU A 351 -2.76 -0.38 -3.74
N THR A 352 -3.15 -1.17 -4.74
CA THR A 352 -4.43 -1.89 -4.80
C THR A 352 -4.18 -3.34 -5.20
N GLY A 353 -5.16 -4.22 -4.99
CA GLY A 353 -5.02 -5.64 -5.35
C GLY A 353 -4.63 -5.89 -6.81
N ASP A 354 -5.02 -4.99 -7.71
CA ASP A 354 -4.82 -5.13 -9.16
C ASP A 354 -3.82 -4.12 -9.76
N GLY A 355 -3.17 -3.28 -8.93
CA GLY A 355 -2.27 -2.24 -9.41
C GLY A 355 -2.02 -1.12 -8.40
N TRP A 356 -2.19 0.13 -8.83
CA TRP A 356 -1.91 1.30 -8.01
C TRP A 356 -2.89 2.44 -8.29
N VAL A 357 -2.93 3.39 -7.37
CA VAL A 357 -3.89 4.50 -7.37
C VAL A 357 -3.22 5.79 -6.89
N LEU A 358 -3.58 6.91 -7.50
CA LEU A 358 -3.31 8.24 -6.95
C LEU A 358 -4.47 8.61 -6.04
N ARG A 359 -4.14 9.03 -4.82
CA ARG A 359 -5.12 9.47 -3.83
C ARG A 359 -4.86 10.91 -3.42
N VAL A 360 -5.93 11.62 -3.07
CA VAL A 360 -5.87 12.91 -2.37
C VAL A 360 -6.75 12.80 -1.15
N ASP A 361 -6.18 13.10 0.02
CA ASP A 361 -6.87 13.00 1.31
C ASP A 361 -7.52 11.61 1.54
N GLY A 362 -6.85 10.54 1.07
CA GLY A 362 -7.32 9.15 1.18
C GLY A 362 -8.24 8.70 0.05
N GLU A 363 -8.84 9.62 -0.70
CA GLU A 363 -9.79 9.29 -1.76
C GLU A 363 -9.10 9.02 -3.10
N PRO A 364 -9.47 7.94 -3.82
CA PRO A 364 -8.91 7.64 -5.13
C PRO A 364 -9.33 8.71 -6.16
N ILE A 365 -8.35 9.27 -6.87
CA ILE A 365 -8.58 10.28 -7.93
C ILE A 365 -8.13 9.78 -9.31
N PHE A 366 -7.29 8.74 -9.36
CA PHE A 366 -6.88 8.06 -10.59
C PHE A 366 -6.46 6.63 -10.25
N GLN A 367 -6.98 5.63 -10.94
CA GLN A 367 -6.64 4.22 -10.72
C GLN A 367 -6.13 3.59 -12.01
N ARG A 368 -5.03 2.83 -11.92
CA ARG A 368 -4.56 1.98 -13.01
C ARG A 368 -4.52 0.53 -12.52
N SER A 369 -5.35 -0.30 -13.14
CA SER A 369 -5.26 -1.75 -13.04
C SER A 369 -4.15 -2.25 -13.97
N HIS A 370 -3.68 -3.48 -13.75
CA HIS A 370 -2.67 -4.23 -14.53
C HIS A 370 -1.25 -4.22 -13.92
N MET A 371 -1.05 -5.10 -12.95
CA MET A 371 0.24 -5.41 -12.32
C MET A 371 1.25 -6.10 -13.27
N PHE A 372 0.86 -6.46 -14.51
CA PHE A 372 1.72 -7.16 -15.47
C PHE A 372 1.49 -6.70 -16.92
N GLU A 373 1.98 -5.52 -17.29
CA GLU A 373 2.41 -5.30 -18.69
C GLU A 373 3.81 -5.93 -18.82
N ILE A 374 3.87 -7.26 -19.02
CA ILE A 374 5.05 -7.88 -19.62
C ILE A 374 5.04 -7.38 -21.06
N GLN A 375 5.94 -6.44 -21.40
CA GLN A 375 6.27 -6.22 -22.80
C GLN A 375 7.02 -7.48 -23.26
N GLU A 376 6.32 -8.36 -23.98
CA GLU A 376 7.02 -9.29 -24.86
C GLU A 376 7.89 -8.45 -25.82
N PRO A 377 9.17 -8.79 -26.01
CA PRO A 377 9.94 -8.16 -27.06
C PRO A 377 9.23 -8.45 -28.38
N ALA A 378 9.04 -7.41 -29.20
CA ALA A 378 8.62 -7.58 -30.58
C ALA A 378 9.67 -8.48 -31.25
N GLU A 379 9.34 -9.75 -31.47
CA GLU A 379 10.12 -10.60 -32.35
C GLU A 379 10.03 -9.97 -33.74
N ASP A 380 11.20 -9.57 -34.22
CA ASP A 380 11.46 -9.19 -35.60
C ASP A 380 10.92 -10.29 -36.52
N ALA A 381 9.77 -10.02 -37.13
CA ALA A 381 9.36 -10.69 -38.35
C ALA A 381 10.09 -10.06 -39.54
N GLU A 382 11.42 -10.16 -39.56
CA GLU A 382 12.15 -10.26 -40.82
C GLU A 382 12.00 -11.70 -41.33
N ALA A 383 10.98 -11.93 -42.16
CA ALA A 383 10.95 -13.10 -43.03
C ALA A 383 11.42 -12.67 -44.42
N SER A 384 12.66 -13.07 -44.73
CA SER A 384 13.12 -13.32 -46.10
C SER A 384 12.30 -14.43 -46.77
#